data_AF-D0BMV0-F1
#
_entry.id   AF-D0BMV0-F1
#
_cell.length_a   1.000
_cell.length_b   1.000
_cell.length_c   1.000
_cell.angle_alpha   90.00
_cell.angle_beta   90.00
_cell.angle_gamma   90.00
#
_symmetry.space_group_name_H-M   'P 1'
#
loop_
_entity.id
_entity.type
_entity.pdbx_description
1 polymer ?
#
loop_
_entity_poly.entity_id
_entity_poly.type
_entity_poly.pdbx_seq_one_letter_code
_entity_poly.pdbx_strand_id
1 'polypeptide(L)' 'MIVSIHLSEEEEQLFKNYAEFTGVDLSTLFKRALLEKIELEHELNIIAEYEKEKINGTLELFDVEEVVAEIGV' A
#
# COMPACT_ATOMS: atom_id res chain seq x y z
N MET A 1 -16.17 -1.75 -13.50
CA MET A 1 -14.87 -1.90 -14.17
C MET A 1 -14.60 -3.39 -14.32
N ILE A 2 -14.31 -3.86 -15.53
CA ILE A 2 -13.99 -5.26 -15.84
C ILE A 2 -12.52 -5.28 -16.27
N VAL A 3 -11.72 -6.13 -15.64
CA VAL A 3 -10.29 -6.30 -15.94
C VAL A 3 -10.09 -7.77 -16.29
N SER A 4 -9.49 -8.04 -17.45
CA SER A 4 -9.15 -9.39 -17.89
C SER A 4 -7.66 -9.61 -17.63
N ILE A 5 -7.33 -10.66 -16.88
CA ILE A 5 -5.96 -11.06 -16.56
C ILE A 5 -5.74 -12.43 -17.19
N HIS A 6 -4.61 -12.63 -17.86
CA HIS A 6 -4.24 -13.94 -18.37
C HIS A 6 -3.56 -14.73 -17.25
N LEU A 7 -4.04 -15.95 -17.02
CA LEU A 7 -3.51 -16.88 -16.03
C LEU A 7 -3.20 -18.20 -16.71
N SER A 8 -2.13 -18.87 -16.27
CA SER A 8 -1.93 -20.29 -16.58
C SER A 8 -2.96 -21.15 -15.85
N GLU A 9 -3.15 -22.39 -16.31
CA GLU A 9 -4.07 -23.34 -15.66
C GLU A 9 -3.70 -23.59 -14.18
N GLU A 10 -2.40 -23.64 -13.88
CA GLU A 10 -1.88 -23.85 -12.51
C GLU A 10 -2.18 -22.65 -11.60
N GLU A 11 -1.94 -21.42 -12.08
CA GLU A 11 -2.26 -20.20 -11.34
C GLU A 11 -3.76 -20.07 -11.11
N GLU A 12 -4.59 -20.37 -12.11
CA GLU A 12 -6.04 -20.31 -11.98
C GLU A 12 -6.55 -21.28 -10.91
N GLN A 13 -6.04 -22.52 -10.89
CA GLN A 13 -6.37 -23.49 -9.84
C GLN A 13 -5.93 -23.00 -8.46
N LEU A 14 -4.70 -22.51 -8.33
CA LEU A 14 -4.16 -22.02 -7.07
C LEU A 14 -5.01 -20.86 -6.51
N PHE A 15 -5.34 -19.88 -7.36
CA PHE A 15 -6.08 -18.70 -6.95
C PHE A 15 -7.54 -19.01 -6.61
N LYS A 16 -8.18 -19.92 -7.34
CA LYS A 16 -9.53 -20.40 -7.01
C LYS A 16 -9.55 -21.12 -5.67
N ASN A 17 -8.62 -22.05 -5.44
CA ASN A 17 -8.52 -22.77 -4.17
C ASN A 17 -8.30 -21.82 -2.98
N TYR A 18 -7.48 -20.79 -3.17
CA TYR A 18 -7.24 -19.78 -2.14
C TYR A 18 -8.47 -18.90 -1.87
N ALA A 19 -9.21 -18.50 -2.91
CA ALA A 19 -10.48 -17.79 -2.77
C ALA A 19 -11.53 -18.62 -2.02
N GLU A 20 -11.65 -19.91 -2.34
CA GLU A 20 -12.55 -20.84 -1.63
C GLU A 20 -12.13 -21.03 -0.18
N PHE A 21 -10.83 -21.19 0.10
CA PHE A 21 -10.30 -21.34 1.45
C PHE A 21 -10.56 -20.11 2.32
N THR A 22 -10.41 -18.91 1.75
CA THR A 22 -10.63 -17.64 2.46
C THR A 22 -12.11 -17.23 2.51
N GLY A 23 -12.96 -17.84 1.68
CA GLY A 23 -14.36 -17.45 1.53
C GLY A 23 -14.56 -16.07 0.88
N VAL A 24 -13.54 -15.56 0.18
CA VAL A 24 -13.54 -14.23 -0.44
C VAL A 24 -13.43 -14.37 -1.95
N ASP A 25 -14.25 -13.61 -2.69
CA ASP A 25 -14.19 -13.61 -4.15
C ASP A 25 -12.80 -13.24 -4.67
N LEU A 26 -12.36 -13.98 -5.69
CA LEU A 26 -11.06 -13.77 -6.32
C LEU A 26 -10.86 -12.33 -6.80
N SER A 27 -11.91 -11.69 -7.33
CA SER A 27 -11.87 -10.30 -7.76
C SER A 27 -11.59 -9.31 -6.61
N THR A 28 -12.04 -9.63 -5.39
CA THR A 28 -11.80 -8.82 -4.19
C THR A 28 -10.37 -8.99 -3.72
N LEU A 29 -9.85 -10.21 -3.74
CA LEU A 29 -8.45 -10.51 -3.41
C LEU A 29 -7.49 -9.78 -4.35
N PHE A 30 -7.74 -9.80 -5.67
CA PHE A 30 -6.94 -9.05 -6.63
C PHE A 30 -6.96 -7.54 -6.39
N LYS A 31 -8.14 -6.96 -6.11
CA LYS A 31 -8.25 -5.53 -5.82
C LYS A 31 -7.47 -5.14 -4.56
N ARG A 32 -7.55 -5.95 -3.51
CA ARG A 32 -6.81 -5.71 -2.26
C ARG A 32 -5.31 -5.77 -2.50
N ALA A 33 -4.83 -6.84 -3.14
CA ALA A 33 -3.41 -6.99 -3.44
C ALA A 33 -2.86 -5.82 -4.29
N LEU A 34 -3.65 -5.34 -5.26
CA LEU A 34 -3.25 -4.18 -6.07
C LEU A 34 -3.20 -2.89 -5.25
N LEU A 35 -4.21 -2.64 -4.39
CA LEU A 35 -4.23 -1.47 -3.52
C LEU A 35 -3.06 -1.48 -2.53
N GLU A 36 -2.84 -2.61 -1.85
CA GLU A 36 -1.71 -2.81 -0.93
C GLU A 36 -0.37 -2.54 -1.61
N LYS A 37 -0.20 -2.98 -2.86
CA LYS A 37 1.02 -2.72 -3.63
C LYS A 37 1.20 -1.24 -3.93
N ILE A 38 0.14 -0.54 -4.35
CA ILE A 38 0.17 0.89 -4.65
C ILE A 38 0.49 1.69 -3.38
N GLU A 39 -0.16 1.36 -2.26
CA GLU A 39 0.07 1.99 -0.97
C GLU A 39 1.51 1.81 -0.51
N LEU A 40 2.03 0.57 -0.57
CA LEU A 40 3.41 0.28 -0.20
C LEU A 40 4.42 1.06 -1.05
N GLU A 41 4.23 1.14 -2.37
CA GLU A 41 5.11 1.92 -3.24
C GLU A 41 5.08 3.42 -2.90
N HIS A 42 3.91 3.95 -2.59
CA HIS A 42 3.76 5.34 -2.16
C HIS A 42 4.44 5.61 -0.82
N GLU A 43 4.23 4.75 0.17
CA GLU A 43 4.88 4.84 1.49
C GLU A 43 6.41 4.77 1.38
N LEU A 44 6.95 3.85 0.58
CA LEU A 44 8.38 3.74 0.35
C LEU A 44 8.96 5.01 -0.28
N ASN A 45 8.24 5.64 -1.19
CA ASN A 45 8.67 6.91 -1.79
C ASN A 45 8.70 8.05 -0.76
N ILE A 46 7.67 8.14 0.10
CA ILE A 46 7.64 9.14 1.19
C ILE A 46 8.83 8.94 2.12
N ILE A 47 9.10 7.70 2.54
CA ILE A 47 10.23 7.40 3.43
C ILE A 47 11.56 7.77 2.77
N ALA A 48 11.73 7.43 1.49
CA ALA A 48 12.95 7.74 0.75
C ALA A 48 13.16 9.26 0.61
N GLU A 49 12.10 10.03 0.40
CA GLU A 49 12.15 11.49 0.36
C GLU A 49 12.54 12.08 1.71
N TYR A 50 11.88 11.64 2.79
CA TYR A 50 12.21 12.03 4.16
C TYR A 50 13.68 11.72 4.51
N GLU A 51 14.17 10.53 4.17
CA GLU A 51 15.57 10.16 4.42
C GLU A 51 16.55 11.06 3.65
N LYS A 52 16.21 11.41 2.40
CA LYS A 52 17.01 12.31 1.58
C LYS A 52 17.05 13.73 2.16
N GLU A 53 15.92 14.26 2.61
CA GLU A 53 15.84 15.58 3.25
C GLU A 53 16.62 15.62 4.57
N LYS A 54 16.53 14.53 5.34
CA LYS A 54 17.31 14.34 6.57
C LYS A 54 18.82 14.37 6.31
N ILE A 55 19.29 13.67 5.27
CA ILE A 55 20.71 13.66 4.88
C ILE A 55 21.15 15.04 4.37
N ASN A 56 20.31 15.72 3.60
CA ASN A 56 20.59 17.04 3.06
C ASN A 56 20.51 18.15 4.11
N GLY A 57 20.01 17.84 5.32
CA GLY A 57 19.80 18.82 6.39
C GLY A 57 18.71 19.84 6.09
N THR A 58 17.85 19.57 5.11
CA THR A 58 16.71 20.42 4.72
C THR A 58 15.41 20.03 5.42
N LEU A 59 15.46 19.00 6.26
CA LEU A 59 14.31 18.51 6.99
C LEU A 59 13.88 19.53 8.04
N GLU A 60 12.66 20.06 7.90
CA GLU A 60 12.03 20.89 8.91
C GLU A 60 11.52 20.00 10.05
N LEU A 61 11.94 20.33 11.28
CA LEU A 61 11.53 19.65 12.49
C LEU A 61 10.63 20.59 13.28
N PHE A 62 9.50 20.07 13.74
CA PHE A 62 8.56 20.81 14.56
C PHE A 62 8.55 20.23 15.97
N ASP A 63 8.44 21.11 16.96
CA ASP A 63 8.27 20.68 18.34
C ASP A 63 6.86 20.12 18.55
N VAL A 64 6.76 19.07 19.36
CA VAL A 64 5.49 18.35 19.59
C VAL A 64 4.43 19.28 20.16
N GLU A 65 4.81 20.23 21.00
CA GLU A 65 3.89 21.22 21.61
C GLU A 65 3.27 22.16 20.58
N GLU A 66 4.01 22.52 19.53
CA GLU A 66 3.54 23.41 18.46
C GLU A 66 2.58 22.67 17.53
N VAL A 67 2.93 21.44 17.14
CA VAL A 67 2.09 20.59 16.29
C VAL A 67 0.75 20.27 16.98
N VAL A 68 0.78 19.92 18.26
CA VAL A 68 -0.42 19.61 19.05
C VAL A 68 -1.37 20.81 19.13
N ALA A 69 -0.83 22.02 19.32
CA ALA A 69 -1.62 23.24 19.32
C ALA A 69 -2.27 23.54 17.95
N GLU A 70 -1.61 23.19 16.85
CA GLU A 70 -2.10 23.42 15.48
C GLU A 70 -3.18 22.40 15.07
N ILE A 71 -3.01 21.12 15.41
CA ILE A 71 -3.96 20.04 15.04
C ILE A 71 -5.18 19.95 15.98
N GLY A 72 -5.17 20.68 17.09
CA GLY A 72 -6.29 20.77 18.03
C GLY A 72 -6.58 19.46 18.79
N VAL A 73 -5.53 18.66 19.05
CA VAL A 73 -5.59 17.41 19.82
C VAL A 73 -5.18 17.66 21.27
#